data_AF-A0A662RP16-F1
#
_entry.id   AF-A0A662RP16-F1
#
_cell.length_a   1.000
_cell.length_b   1.000
_cell.length_c   1.000
_cell.angle_alpha   90.00
_cell.angle_beta   90.00
_cell.angle_gamma   90.00
#
_symmetry.space_group_name_H-M   'P 1'
#
loop_
_entity.id
_entity.type
_entity.pdbx_description
1 polymer ?
#
loop_
_entity_poly.entity_id
_entity_poly.type
_entity_poly.pdbx_seq_one_letter_code
_entity_poly.pdbx_strand_id
1 'polypeptide(L)'
;MGRGRPGWHIENTAITETEFGPQYDLRGGAQYLIFPHHEAEMAQMEAASRREPMAKYWLHTVFLNVGGRMMSKSLGNFITIRDTLKKWEVDTMRLMSVSTHYHSPINYTEAAMEQAKNSLNYRWC
;
A
#
# COMPACT_ATOMS: atom_id res chain seq x y z
N MET A 1 -17.30 -30.14 4.83
CA MET A 1 -16.01 -29.51 4.46
C MET A 1 -14.87 -30.34 5.04
N GLY A 2 -13.74 -30.47 4.33
CA GLY A 2 -12.54 -31.21 4.76
C GLY A 2 -11.39 -30.28 5.18
N ARG A 3 -10.18 -30.81 5.36
CA ARG A 3 -8.98 -30.01 5.70
C ARG A 3 -8.60 -29.08 4.53
N GLY A 4 -8.29 -27.83 4.83
CA GLY A 4 -7.91 -26.81 3.84
C GLY A 4 -7.24 -25.60 4.51
N ARG A 5 -7.06 -24.53 3.73
CA ARG A 5 -6.58 -23.22 4.18
C ARG A 5 -7.51 -22.12 3.67
N PRO A 6 -7.62 -21.00 4.39
CA PRO A 6 -8.41 -19.87 3.91
C PRO A 6 -7.87 -19.32 2.58
N GLY A 7 -8.75 -18.68 1.83
CA GLY A 7 -8.39 -17.92 0.64
C GLY A 7 -7.96 -16.50 1.02
N TRP A 8 -7.16 -15.87 0.16
CA TRP A 8 -6.57 -14.56 0.43
C TRP A 8 -7.59 -13.48 0.86
N HIS A 9 -8.77 -13.43 0.24
CA HIS A 9 -9.79 -12.41 0.53
C HIS A 9 -10.49 -12.63 1.88
N ILE A 10 -10.80 -13.89 2.22
CA ILE A 10 -11.61 -14.20 3.42
C ILE A 10 -10.83 -14.00 4.72
N GLU A 11 -9.50 -14.11 4.67
CA GLU A 11 -8.63 -13.82 5.82
C GLU A 11 -8.83 -12.38 6.29
N ASN A 12 -8.78 -11.43 5.35
CA ASN A 12 -8.92 -10.02 5.66
C ASN A 12 -10.33 -9.65 6.13
N THR A 13 -11.37 -10.20 5.49
CA THR A 13 -12.75 -10.01 5.92
C THR A 13 -12.93 -10.46 7.37
N ALA A 14 -12.51 -11.69 7.69
CA ALA A 14 -12.65 -12.26 9.02
C ALA A 14 -11.89 -11.46 10.10
N ILE A 15 -10.66 -11.02 9.79
CA ILE A 15 -9.86 -10.19 10.71
C ILE A 15 -10.58 -8.86 10.96
N THR A 16 -11.01 -8.15 9.91
CA THR A 16 -11.63 -6.83 10.10
C THR A 16 -13.00 -6.87 10.75
N GLU A 17 -13.79 -7.92 10.50
CA GLU A 17 -15.04 -8.12 11.22
C GLU A 17 -14.80 -8.33 12.72
N THR A 18 -13.77 -9.11 13.07
CA THR A 18 -13.44 -9.41 14.46
C THR A 18 -13.00 -8.17 15.22
N GLU A 19 -12.14 -7.34 14.62
CA GLU A 19 -11.53 -6.20 15.29
C GLU A 19 -12.37 -4.92 15.23
N PHE A 20 -13.09 -4.68 14.12
CA PHE A 20 -13.80 -3.43 13.87
C PHE A 20 -15.32 -3.60 13.72
N GLY A 21 -15.79 -4.85 13.67
CA GLY A 21 -17.18 -5.16 13.35
C GLY A 21 -17.47 -5.12 11.84
N PRO A 22 -18.73 -5.36 11.45
CA PRO A 22 -19.12 -5.49 10.05
C PRO A 22 -19.11 -4.17 9.27
N GLN A 23 -19.02 -3.03 9.95
CA GLN A 23 -18.96 -1.70 9.33
C GLN A 23 -17.95 -0.82 10.06
N TYR A 24 -17.06 -0.16 9.32
CA TYR A 24 -16.05 0.74 9.88
C TYR A 24 -15.75 1.92 8.93
N ASP A 25 -14.94 2.88 9.38
CA ASP A 25 -14.82 4.15 8.66
C ASP A 25 -13.83 4.09 7.48
N LEU A 26 -12.62 3.57 7.69
CA LEU A 26 -11.53 3.64 6.71
C LEU A 26 -10.99 2.27 6.32
N ARG A 27 -10.87 2.00 5.01
CA ARG A 27 -10.16 0.83 4.47
C ARG A 27 -9.06 1.27 3.51
N GLY A 28 -7.82 0.88 3.81
CA GLY A 28 -6.64 1.25 3.02
C GLY A 28 -6.06 0.09 2.21
N GLY A 29 -5.37 0.39 1.12
CA GLY A 29 -4.57 -0.57 0.38
C GLY A 29 -3.79 0.06 -0.76
N ALA A 30 -3.04 -0.73 -1.52
CA ALA A 30 -2.48 -0.27 -2.78
C ALA A 30 -3.54 -0.33 -3.89
N GLN A 31 -3.40 0.47 -4.94
CA GLN A 31 -4.37 0.54 -6.05
C GLN A 31 -4.68 -0.81 -6.70
N TYR A 32 -3.70 -1.72 -6.79
CA TYR A 32 -3.93 -3.08 -7.33
C TYR A 32 -4.80 -3.97 -6.45
N LEU A 33 -5.08 -3.57 -5.20
CA LEU A 33 -5.99 -4.29 -4.31
C LEU A 33 -7.45 -3.90 -4.51
N ILE A 34 -7.76 -2.82 -5.25
CA ILE A 34 -9.15 -2.43 -5.56
C ILE A 34 -9.89 -3.64 -6.15
N PHE A 35 -9.29 -4.28 -7.16
CA PHE A 35 -9.84 -5.46 -7.81
C PHE A 35 -8.77 -6.55 -7.96
N PRO A 36 -9.08 -7.82 -7.66
CA PRO A 36 -10.35 -8.32 -7.13
C PRO A 36 -10.46 -8.25 -5.61
N HIS A 37 -9.41 -7.78 -4.92
CA HIS A 37 -9.24 -8.06 -3.50
C HIS A 37 -10.24 -7.35 -2.60
N HIS A 38 -10.32 -6.02 -2.67
CA HIS A 38 -11.26 -5.23 -1.88
C HIS A 38 -12.71 -5.43 -2.32
N GLU A 39 -12.96 -5.67 -3.62
CA GLU A 39 -14.30 -6.02 -4.10
C GLU A 39 -14.78 -7.35 -3.52
N ALA A 40 -13.90 -8.35 -3.40
CA ALA A 40 -14.23 -9.61 -2.75
C ALA A 40 -14.46 -9.45 -1.23
N GLU A 41 -13.69 -8.59 -0.56
CA GLU A 41 -13.90 -8.29 0.87
C GLU A 41 -15.26 -7.63 1.12
N MET A 42 -15.63 -6.63 0.32
CA MET A 42 -16.96 -6.01 0.37
C MET A 42 -18.05 -7.06 0.17
N ALA A 43 -17.96 -7.84 -0.91
CA ALA A 43 -18.95 -8.86 -1.21
C ALA A 43 -19.11 -9.90 -0.08
N GLN A 44 -18.00 -10.33 0.54
CA GLN A 44 -18.04 -11.29 1.64
C GLN A 44 -18.66 -10.69 2.92
N MET A 45 -18.21 -9.50 3.32
CA MET A 45 -18.68 -8.85 4.55
C MET A 45 -20.16 -8.47 4.45
N GLU A 46 -20.55 -7.82 3.35
CA GLU A 46 -21.90 -7.29 3.19
C GLU A 46 -22.92 -8.44 3.04
N ALA A 47 -22.54 -9.53 2.35
CA ALA A 47 -23.39 -10.72 2.25
C ALA A 47 -23.53 -11.46 3.60
N ALA A 48 -22.45 -11.59 4.38
CA ALA A 48 -22.46 -12.30 5.65
C ALA A 48 -23.20 -11.50 6.74
N SER A 49 -22.93 -10.20 6.84
CA SER A 49 -23.47 -9.34 7.89
C SER A 49 -24.84 -8.73 7.56
N ARG A 50 -25.22 -8.71 6.28
CA ARG A 50 -26.40 -8.00 5.75
C ARG A 50 -26.39 -6.50 6.06
N ARG A 51 -25.19 -5.91 6.14
CA ARG A 51 -24.98 -4.48 6.40
C ARG A 51 -24.13 -3.88 5.29
N GLU A 52 -24.49 -2.66 4.91
CA GLU A 52 -23.79 -1.89 3.90
C GLU A 52 -23.75 -0.40 4.30
N PRO A 53 -22.70 0.34 3.91
CA PRO A 53 -21.46 -0.16 3.31
C PRO A 53 -20.54 -0.83 4.36
N MET A 54 -19.69 -1.78 3.95
CA MET A 54 -18.62 -2.34 4.80
C MET A 54 -17.66 -1.26 5.32
N ALA A 55 -17.20 -0.35 4.43
CA ALA A 55 -16.33 0.76 4.79
C ALA A 55 -16.83 2.06 4.14
N LYS A 56 -16.82 3.16 4.90
CA LYS A 56 -17.30 4.48 4.40
C LYS A 56 -16.32 5.12 3.42
N TYR A 57 -15.02 4.96 3.66
CA TYR A 57 -13.97 5.56 2.83
C TYR A 57 -12.90 4.53 2.48
N TRP A 58 -12.49 4.55 1.22
CA TRP A 58 -11.45 3.71 0.68
C TRP A 58 -10.25 4.57 0.28
N LEU A 59 -9.06 4.22 0.78
CA LEU A 59 -7.81 4.94 0.52
C LEU A 59 -6.83 4.04 -0.23
N HIS A 60 -6.45 4.47 -1.42
CA HIS A 60 -5.54 3.70 -2.27
C HIS A 60 -4.28 4.48 -2.63
N THR A 61 -3.12 3.89 -2.35
CA THR A 61 -1.83 4.42 -2.82
C THR A 61 -1.55 3.94 -4.25
N VAL A 62 -1.03 4.83 -5.10
CA VAL A 62 -0.63 4.50 -6.47
C VAL A 62 0.72 3.76 -6.49
N PHE A 63 1.06 3.14 -7.62
CA PHE A 63 2.31 2.41 -7.81
C PHE A 63 3.56 3.28 -7.65
N LEU A 64 4.62 2.65 -7.13
CA LEU A 64 5.99 3.13 -7.21
C LEU A 64 6.57 2.78 -8.58
N ASN A 65 7.13 3.78 -9.24
CA ASN A 65 7.94 3.64 -10.44
C ASN A 65 9.43 3.65 -10.08
N VAL A 66 10.25 2.96 -10.86
CA VAL A 66 11.72 3.02 -10.82
C VAL A 66 12.19 3.51 -12.18
N GLY A 67 12.80 4.70 -12.23
CA GLY A 67 13.27 5.28 -13.49
C GLY A 67 12.14 5.49 -14.52
N GLY A 68 10.94 5.87 -14.07
CA GLY A 68 9.78 6.11 -14.92
C GLY A 68 9.03 4.86 -15.38
N ARG A 69 9.43 3.66 -14.93
CA ARG A 69 8.71 2.40 -15.22
C ARG A 69 8.12 1.82 -13.95
N MET A 70 6.92 1.27 -14.02
CA MET A 70 6.28 0.59 -12.90
C MET A 70 7.22 -0.44 -12.27
N MET A 71 7.37 -0.42 -10.95
CA MET A 71 8.19 -1.39 -10.25
C MET A 71 7.51 -2.76 -10.25
N SER A 72 8.17 -3.79 -10.79
CA SER A 72 7.68 -5.15 -10.69
C SER A 72 8.83 -6.16 -10.70
N LYS A 73 8.58 -7.35 -10.13
CA LYS A 73 9.54 -8.47 -10.19
C LYS A 73 9.73 -8.96 -11.63
N SER A 74 8.66 -8.98 -12.43
CA SER A 74 8.70 -9.48 -13.82
C SER A 74 9.51 -8.58 -14.74
N LEU A 75 9.58 -7.28 -14.47
CA LEU A 75 10.41 -6.34 -15.23
C LEU A 75 11.87 -6.31 -14.76
N GLY A 76 12.22 -7.03 -13.70
CA GLY A 76 13.57 -7.06 -13.14
C GLY A 76 14.02 -5.74 -12.50
N ASN A 77 13.13 -4.76 -12.34
CA ASN A 77 13.41 -3.44 -11.76
C ASN A 77 12.96 -3.32 -10.29
N PHE A 78 12.63 -4.44 -9.65
CA PHE A 78 12.23 -4.48 -8.24
C PHE A 78 13.41 -4.16 -7.32
N ILE A 79 13.23 -3.18 -6.44
CA ILE A 79 14.20 -2.81 -5.40
C ILE A 79 13.65 -3.17 -4.03
N THR A 80 14.50 -3.76 -3.18
CA THR A 80 14.11 -4.06 -1.81
C THR A 80 14.44 -2.89 -0.90
N ILE A 81 13.67 -2.73 0.18
CA ILE A 81 13.99 -1.77 1.25
C ILE A 81 15.41 -2.03 1.77
N ARG A 82 15.82 -3.30 1.93
CA ARG A 82 17.17 -3.67 2.40
C ARG A 82 18.27 -3.16 1.47
N ASP A 83 18.08 -3.25 0.17
CA ASP A 83 19.08 -2.77 -0.80
C ASP A 83 19.09 -1.25 -0.89
N THR A 84 17.94 -0.60 -0.78
CA THR A 84 17.84 0.87 -0.69
C THR A 84 18.59 1.40 0.53
N LEU A 85 18.43 0.75 1.70
CA LEU A 85 19.07 1.17 2.96
C LEU A 85 20.59 0.92 3.01
N LYS A 86 21.16 0.19 2.06
CA LYS A 86 22.63 0.12 1.90
C LYS A 86 23.21 1.42 1.30
N LYS A 87 22.37 2.20 0.61
CA LYS A 87 22.76 3.42 -0.10
C LYS A 87 22.25 4.69 0.57
N TRP A 88 21.08 4.64 1.17
CA TRP A 88 20.34 5.79 1.65
C TRP A 88 19.91 5.63 3.11
N GLU A 89 19.88 6.73 3.86
CA GLU A 89 19.38 6.75 5.22
C GLU A 89 17.85 6.52 5.24
N VAL A 90 17.35 5.95 6.35
CA VAL A 90 15.93 5.65 6.51
C VAL A 90 15.06 6.89 6.33
N ASP A 91 15.49 8.02 6.90
CA ASP A 91 14.71 9.26 6.84
C ASP A 91 14.73 9.86 5.44
N THR A 92 15.82 9.70 4.68
CA THR A 92 15.89 10.07 3.25
C THR A 92 14.84 9.30 2.45
N MET A 93 14.75 7.98 2.64
CA MET A 93 13.75 7.12 1.98
C MET A 93 12.32 7.49 2.38
N ARG A 94 12.08 7.77 3.67
CA ARG A 94 10.77 8.23 4.17
C ARG A 94 10.38 9.55 3.54
N LEU A 95 11.28 10.54 3.55
CA LEU A 95 10.98 11.86 3.00
C LEU A 95 10.68 11.76 1.51
N MET A 96 11.46 11.01 0.73
CA MET A 96 11.17 10.79 -0.69
C MET A 96 9.76 10.20 -0.88
N SER A 97 9.37 9.24 -0.04
CA SER A 97 8.08 8.55 -0.14
C SER A 97 6.88 9.45 0.20
N VAL A 98 7.04 10.39 1.14
CA VAL A 98 5.96 11.30 1.59
C VAL A 98 6.00 12.68 0.94
N SER A 99 7.02 12.96 0.12
CA SER A 99 7.13 14.24 -0.60
C SER A 99 6.14 14.37 -1.77
N THR A 100 5.47 13.28 -2.13
CA THR A 100 4.45 13.22 -3.18
C THR A 100 3.12 12.85 -2.54
N HIS A 101 2.03 13.42 -3.07
CA HIS A 101 0.68 13.06 -2.64
C HIS A 101 0.44 11.56 -2.81
N TYR A 102 -0.19 10.89 -1.84
CA TYR A 102 -0.32 9.41 -1.83
C TYR A 102 -1.09 8.84 -3.04
N HIS A 103 -1.93 9.66 -3.67
CA HIS A 103 -2.69 9.33 -4.88
C HIS A 103 -1.97 9.72 -6.19
N SER A 104 -0.69 10.07 -6.11
CA SER A 104 0.16 10.38 -7.26
C SER A 104 1.29 9.34 -7.36
N PRO A 105 1.70 8.94 -8.58
CA PRO A 105 2.81 8.00 -8.74
C PRO A 105 4.09 8.54 -8.12
N ILE A 106 4.73 7.73 -7.28
CA ILE A 106 6.08 8.02 -6.77
C ILE A 106 7.06 7.49 -7.81
N ASN A 107 8.14 8.23 -8.08
CA ASN A 107 9.20 7.78 -8.98
C ASN A 107 10.53 7.74 -8.25
N TYR A 108 11.02 6.53 -7.99
CA TYR A 108 12.35 6.30 -7.45
C TYR A 108 13.41 6.57 -8.54
N THR A 109 14.25 7.57 -8.29
CA THR A 109 15.48 7.87 -9.04
C THR A 109 16.56 8.28 -8.04
N GLU A 110 17.84 8.14 -8.40
CA GLU A 110 18.93 8.62 -7.53
C GLU A 110 18.80 10.14 -7.29
N ALA A 111 18.40 10.92 -8.30
CA ALA A 111 18.14 12.36 -8.15
C ALA A 111 17.02 12.69 -7.15
N ALA A 112 15.94 11.92 -7.12
CA ALA A 112 14.85 12.11 -6.14
C ALA A 112 15.32 11.82 -4.71
N MET A 113 16.18 10.82 -4.54
CA MET A 113 16.78 10.49 -3.24
C MET A 113 17.79 11.55 -2.79
N GLU A 114 18.64 12.05 -3.68
CA GLU A 114 19.55 13.17 -3.42
C GLU A 114 18.79 14.43 -3.01
N GLN A 115 17.70 14.74 -3.71
CA GLN A 115 16.84 15.87 -3.38
C GLN A 115 16.22 15.73 -1.98
N ALA A 116 15.72 14.53 -1.64
CA ALA A 116 15.19 14.26 -0.31
C ALA A 116 16.28 14.42 0.77
N LYS A 117 17.48 13.89 0.53
CA LYS A 117 18.61 14.01 1.46
C LYS A 117 19.01 15.48 1.70
N ASN A 118 19.14 16.25 0.63
CA ASN A 118 19.46 17.67 0.71
C ASN A 118 18.37 18.45 1.46
N SER A 119 17.09 18.10 1.23
CA SER A 119 15.96 18.71 1.93
C SER A 119 15.95 18.39 3.43
N LEU A 120 16.36 17.19 3.83
CA LEU A 120 16.57 16.85 5.24
C LEU A 120 17.71 17.67 5.83
N ASN A 121 18.89 17.64 5.21
CA ASN A 121 20.06 18.36 5.72
C ASN A 121 19.76 19.86 5.93
N TYR A 122 19.01 20.49 5.02
CA TYR A 122 18.60 21.88 5.18
C TYR A 122 17.65 22.13 6.37
N ARG A 123 16.78 21.16 6.71
CA ARG A 123 15.80 21.30 7.80
C ARG A 123 16.37 20.99 9.19
N TRP A 124 17.49 20.26 9.25
CA TRP A 124 18.10 19.80 10.50
C TRP A 124 19.40 20.54 10.86
N CYS A 125 19.79 21.55 10.06
CA CYS A 125 20.77 22.57 10.42
C CYS A 125 20.06 23.78 11.07
#